data_AF-A0A2T0TSJ0-F1
#
_entry.id   AF-A0A2T0TSJ0-F1
#
_cell.length_a   1.000
_cell.length_b   1.000
_cell.length_c   1.000
_cell.angle_alpha   90.00
_cell.angle_beta   90.00
_cell.angle_gamma   90.00
#
_symmetry.space_group_name_H-M   'P 1'
#
loop_
_entity.id
_entity.type
_entity.pdbx_description
1 polymer ?
#
loop_
_entity_poly.entity_id
_entity_poly.type
_entity_poly.pdbx_seq_one_letter_code
_entity_poly.pdbx_strand_id
1 'polypeptide(L)'
;MQRKGLSHLAAVTVTGVAAATFALGTASAAQPMTGAPQLVMEPTSSAEPTPSEPSPSTSTTSPAPSPTSPSPTPSTSSPTSPTPSTTTPPPSGSTTPKPTPTATPRPPLPWEPPPPGAPSKGRGSFNDDVVLNTAQVKDQIAAAEQIWAQIMASNTGLATALKELQTQAAKANALLESLTKARAAEAAAKASADQAKIELGVLQGRLDRQRAIVREWAFRAYSEGGSADLMNMLDAMEADEAEVGDPLGDLSYLTDQRVRAVDEVRTLTARQQELTANRAAAQKTATDAAAKIVAEKAELDKVVKGQQAQLTALQKNFSADVAKAGPIAAYLAGIQTPEAKAAFEKLQKALGANLSVGAYGKPCTTSDVTYPNGLMPDSARCPLWQAPGESMAPRAAAAFNAMSQEYARQTGSPICVNDSYRSLARQYVTKAKKGKFAATPGRSNHGLGMAVDLCGGIQSFGDPAHLWMKQNAPLYGFFHPSYLGPNSSTPEPWHWEFAG
;
A
#
# COMPACT_ATOMS: atom_id res chain seq x y z
N MET A 1 73.29 -24.57 -44.48
CA MET A 1 73.31 -24.35 -43.01
C MET A 1 71.88 -24.36 -42.52
N GLN A 2 71.48 -25.48 -41.88
CA GLN A 2 70.85 -25.55 -40.55
C GLN A 2 69.57 -24.72 -40.37
N ARG A 3 68.43 -25.22 -39.87
CA ARG A 3 67.89 -26.52 -39.41
C ARG A 3 66.38 -26.19 -39.18
N LYS A 4 65.44 -26.99 -39.70
CA LYS A 4 64.50 -27.88 -38.96
C LYS A 4 63.65 -27.18 -37.87
N GLY A 5 62.33 -27.35 -37.75
CA GLY A 5 61.38 -28.32 -38.32
C GLY A 5 59.92 -27.89 -38.01
N LEU A 6 58.94 -28.24 -38.85
CA LEU A 6 58.04 -29.42 -38.76
C LEU A 6 57.06 -29.30 -37.58
N SER A 7 55.72 -29.39 -37.67
CA SER A 7 54.74 -29.86 -38.68
C SER A 7 53.36 -29.27 -38.29
N HIS A 8 52.51 -28.77 -39.20
CA HIS A 8 51.37 -29.49 -39.82
C HIS A 8 50.55 -30.34 -38.82
N LEU A 9 49.27 -30.09 -38.56
CA LEU A 9 48.13 -30.36 -39.45
C LEU A 9 46.81 -30.00 -38.72
N ALA A 10 45.82 -29.69 -39.54
CA ALA A 10 44.46 -29.30 -39.19
C ALA A 10 43.61 -30.46 -38.61
N ALA A 11 42.57 -30.11 -37.85
CA ALA A 11 41.28 -30.79 -37.95
C ALA A 11 40.13 -29.95 -37.37
N VAL A 12 39.13 -29.81 -38.23
CA VAL A 12 37.73 -29.38 -38.02
C VAL A 12 37.12 -30.00 -36.76
N THR A 13 36.32 -29.22 -36.02
CA THR A 13 35.36 -29.75 -35.04
C THR A 13 33.95 -29.22 -35.27
N VAL A 14 33.03 -30.14 -34.98
CA VAL A 14 31.64 -30.25 -35.39
C VAL A 14 30.70 -29.53 -34.42
N THR A 15 29.58 -29.10 -34.98
CA THR A 15 28.35 -28.57 -34.39
C THR A 15 27.83 -29.32 -33.15
N GLY A 16 27.30 -28.58 -32.17
CA GLY A 16 26.51 -29.11 -31.06
C GLY A 16 25.64 -28.02 -30.42
N VAL A 17 24.38 -27.96 -30.82
CA VAL A 17 23.32 -27.11 -30.24
C VAL A 17 22.77 -27.79 -29.00
N ALA A 18 22.74 -27.10 -27.86
CA ALA A 18 22.04 -27.55 -26.65
C ALA A 18 20.85 -26.62 -26.37
N ALA A 19 19.65 -27.13 -26.62
CA ALA A 19 18.38 -26.53 -26.22
C ALA A 19 18.05 -26.98 -24.79
N ALA A 20 17.84 -26.04 -23.87
CA ALA A 20 17.35 -26.30 -22.53
C ALA A 20 15.82 -26.12 -22.50
N THR A 21 15.08 -27.22 -22.39
CA THR A 21 13.64 -27.26 -22.18
C THR A 21 13.31 -27.03 -20.70
N PHE A 22 12.57 -25.97 -20.41
CA PHE A 22 11.91 -25.73 -19.13
C PHE A 22 10.63 -26.59 -19.04
N ALA A 23 10.54 -27.46 -18.04
CA ALA A 23 9.30 -28.15 -17.68
C ALA A 23 8.70 -27.50 -16.42
N LEU A 24 7.51 -26.92 -16.58
CA LEU A 24 6.64 -26.43 -15.52
C LEU A 24 5.91 -27.61 -14.87
N GLY A 25 6.13 -27.82 -13.57
CA GLY A 25 5.35 -28.75 -12.74
C GLY A 25 4.17 -28.03 -12.09
N THR A 26 2.95 -28.45 -12.42
CA THR A 26 1.68 -27.98 -11.87
C THR A 26 1.43 -28.55 -10.47
N ALA A 27 0.99 -27.70 -9.55
CA ALA A 27 0.47 -28.11 -8.24
C ALA A 27 -0.97 -28.63 -8.39
N SER A 28 -1.26 -29.80 -7.82
CA SER A 28 -2.62 -30.36 -7.72
C SER A 28 -3.01 -30.53 -6.25
N ALA A 29 -4.24 -30.14 -5.93
CA ALA A 29 -4.82 -30.16 -4.59
C ALA A 29 -5.99 -31.17 -4.50
N ALA A 30 -6.05 -31.85 -3.34
CA ALA A 30 -7.18 -32.56 -2.70
C ALA A 30 -7.70 -33.85 -3.40
N GLN A 31 -8.01 -34.96 -2.69
CA GLN A 31 -9.04 -35.12 -1.64
C GLN A 31 -8.92 -36.49 -0.87
N PRO A 32 -9.79 -36.81 0.13
CA PRO A 32 -9.47 -37.54 1.38
C PRO A 32 -10.00 -39.00 1.47
N MET A 33 -9.52 -39.78 2.46
CA MET A 33 -10.16 -41.01 2.99
C MET A 33 -9.72 -41.20 4.47
N THR A 34 -10.59 -40.95 5.46
CA THR A 34 -11.40 -41.91 6.25
C THR A 34 -10.60 -42.97 7.04
N GLY A 35 -10.69 -42.91 8.37
CA GLY A 35 -10.26 -43.98 9.29
C GLY A 35 -10.26 -43.53 10.74
N ALA A 36 -11.39 -43.73 11.43
CA ALA A 36 -11.50 -43.59 12.89
C ALA A 36 -11.18 -44.92 13.59
N PRO A 37 -10.74 -44.88 14.86
CA PRO A 37 -11.29 -45.82 15.82
C PRO A 37 -11.87 -45.09 17.04
N GLN A 38 -13.03 -45.60 17.47
CA GLN A 38 -13.74 -45.23 18.69
C GLN A 38 -12.91 -45.60 19.93
N LEU A 39 -12.86 -44.70 20.92
CA LEU A 39 -12.56 -45.05 22.30
C LEU A 39 -13.74 -44.66 23.18
N VAL A 40 -14.17 -45.67 23.93
CA VAL A 40 -15.29 -45.72 24.86
C VAL A 40 -14.97 -44.86 26.08
N MET A 41 -15.90 -43.99 26.47
CA MET A 41 -15.91 -43.29 27.76
C MET A 41 -16.71 -44.11 28.76
N GLU A 42 -16.13 -44.38 29.93
CA GLU A 42 -16.89 -44.51 31.18
C GLU A 42 -16.32 -43.54 32.23
N PRO A 43 -17.16 -43.01 33.15
CA PRO A 43 -16.82 -41.85 33.96
C PRO A 43 -16.40 -42.24 35.38
N THR A 44 -15.38 -41.55 35.92
CA THR A 44 -15.18 -41.48 37.37
C THR A 44 -15.14 -40.03 37.83
N SER A 45 -16.14 -39.75 38.67
CA SER A 45 -16.32 -38.55 39.49
C SER A 45 -15.19 -38.41 40.50
N SER A 46 -14.63 -37.21 40.67
CA SER A 46 -14.50 -36.56 41.99
C SER A 46 -13.79 -35.20 41.93
N ALA A 47 -14.45 -34.23 42.58
CA ALA A 47 -13.91 -33.18 43.44
C ALA A 47 -13.01 -32.09 42.84
N GLU A 48 -13.64 -30.93 42.71
CA GLU A 48 -13.10 -29.56 42.75
C GLU A 48 -12.16 -29.30 43.95
N PRO A 49 -11.18 -28.39 43.78
CA PRO A 49 -11.08 -27.32 44.78
C PRO A 49 -10.98 -25.92 44.17
N THR A 50 -11.74 -25.03 44.82
CA THR A 50 -11.78 -23.57 44.81
C THR A 50 -10.43 -22.85 44.63
N PRO A 51 -10.37 -21.70 43.94
CA PRO A 51 -9.22 -20.80 43.97
C PRO A 51 -9.25 -19.90 45.21
N SER A 52 -8.12 -19.82 45.92
CA SER A 52 -7.90 -18.90 47.04
C SER A 52 -7.50 -17.50 46.53
N GLU A 53 -8.13 -16.49 47.13
CA GLU A 53 -7.77 -15.06 47.11
C GLU A 53 -6.29 -14.79 47.42
N PRO A 54 -5.76 -13.64 46.95
CA PRO A 54 -4.79 -12.89 47.75
C PRO A 54 -5.29 -11.47 48.04
N SER A 55 -5.07 -11.04 49.28
CA SER A 55 -5.27 -9.67 49.77
C SER A 55 -4.16 -9.34 50.81
N PRO A 56 -3.92 -8.07 51.17
CA PRO A 56 -2.82 -7.26 50.66
C PRO A 56 -1.91 -6.72 51.79
N SER A 57 -0.85 -5.95 51.45
CA SER A 57 -0.14 -4.89 52.22
C SER A 57 1.29 -4.77 51.62
N THR A 58 1.91 -3.62 51.34
CA THR A 58 2.12 -2.37 52.11
C THR A 58 2.43 -1.23 51.12
N SER A 59 1.64 -0.15 51.04
CA SER A 59 1.82 1.14 51.73
C SER A 59 3.17 1.85 51.54
N THR A 60 3.21 2.82 50.63
CA THR A 60 3.99 4.06 50.79
C THR A 60 3.17 5.26 50.29
N THR A 61 3.36 6.37 50.97
CA THR A 61 2.48 7.51 51.20
C THR A 61 2.44 8.58 50.09
N SER A 62 1.25 9.19 49.99
CA SER A 62 0.78 10.44 49.34
C SER A 62 1.65 11.71 49.55
N PRO A 63 1.33 12.91 48.98
CA PRO A 63 0.09 13.30 48.29
C PRO A 63 0.20 14.19 47.02
N ALA A 64 -0.90 14.20 46.27
CA ALA A 64 -1.34 15.29 45.41
C ALA A 64 -2.16 16.32 46.22
N PRO A 65 -2.36 17.56 45.72
CA PRO A 65 -3.56 18.31 46.02
C PRO A 65 -4.47 18.45 44.79
N SER A 66 -5.77 18.31 45.03
CA SER A 66 -6.88 18.47 44.09
C SER A 66 -7.35 19.96 44.00
N PRO A 67 -8.59 20.29 43.56
CA PRO A 67 -8.85 20.97 42.30
C PRO A 67 -9.43 22.39 42.49
N THR A 68 -9.36 23.23 41.46
CA THR A 68 -10.19 24.46 41.45
C THR A 68 -10.56 24.85 40.02
N SER A 69 -11.84 24.69 39.70
CA SER A 69 -12.56 25.56 38.76
C SER A 69 -13.12 26.73 39.59
N PRO A 70 -13.27 27.95 39.03
CA PRO A 70 -14.53 28.23 38.35
C PRO A 70 -14.42 29.16 37.13
N SER A 71 -15.43 29.02 36.26
CA SER A 71 -15.81 30.00 35.23
C SER A 71 -16.14 31.38 35.86
N PRO A 72 -16.00 32.47 35.09
CA PRO A 72 -17.19 33.29 34.81
C PRO A 72 -17.21 33.90 33.40
N THR A 73 -18.35 33.74 32.72
CA THR A 73 -19.01 34.79 31.91
C THR A 73 -20.30 35.14 32.69
N PRO A 74 -20.95 36.32 32.56
CA PRO A 74 -21.20 37.03 31.30
C PRO A 74 -21.07 38.57 31.41
N SER A 75 -21.19 39.28 30.28
CA SER A 75 -22.11 40.43 30.10
C SER A 75 -21.79 41.28 28.85
N THR A 76 -22.74 41.24 27.92
CA THR A 76 -23.39 42.37 27.23
C THR A 76 -22.57 43.55 26.72
N SER A 77 -22.66 43.80 25.41
CA SER A 77 -23.26 45.04 24.88
C SER A 77 -23.35 45.02 23.35
N SER A 78 -24.57 44.94 22.82
CA SER A 78 -24.95 45.54 21.53
C SER A 78 -25.19 47.05 21.74
N PRO A 79 -25.14 47.87 20.67
CA PRO A 79 -26.38 48.61 20.37
C PRO A 79 -26.68 48.81 18.86
N THR A 80 -27.95 48.56 18.54
CA THR A 80 -28.87 49.33 17.66
C THR A 80 -28.52 49.73 16.23
N SER A 81 -29.32 49.20 15.29
CA SER A 81 -29.76 49.85 14.05
C SER A 81 -30.59 51.12 14.31
N PRO A 82 -30.73 51.98 13.29
CA PRO A 82 -32.05 52.48 12.95
C PRO A 82 -32.38 52.40 11.45
N THR A 83 -33.67 52.28 11.16
CA THR A 83 -34.38 52.42 9.87
C THR A 83 -35.79 52.92 10.24
N PRO A 84 -36.66 53.45 9.36
CA PRO A 84 -36.53 53.98 7.99
C PRO A 84 -37.02 55.43 7.85
N SER A 85 -36.82 56.06 6.68
CA SER A 85 -37.68 57.16 6.22
C SER A 85 -38.16 56.89 4.79
N THR A 86 -39.48 56.89 4.68
CA THR A 86 -40.35 56.80 3.51
C THR A 86 -40.34 58.07 2.65
N THR A 87 -40.31 57.94 1.32
CA THR A 87 -40.98 58.89 0.41
C THR A 87 -41.25 58.23 -0.95
N THR A 88 -42.50 58.32 -1.43
CA THR A 88 -42.99 57.92 -2.77
C THR A 88 -43.34 59.21 -3.59
N PRO A 89 -43.73 59.18 -4.89
CA PRO A 89 -43.05 59.91 -5.98
C PRO A 89 -43.96 60.92 -6.71
N PRO A 90 -43.52 61.52 -7.85
CA PRO A 90 -44.45 62.01 -8.88
C PRO A 90 -44.28 61.31 -10.24
N PRO A 91 -45.24 61.46 -11.19
CA PRO A 91 -45.55 60.42 -12.17
C PRO A 91 -45.06 60.66 -13.61
N SER A 92 -45.01 59.54 -14.33
CA SER A 92 -45.22 59.30 -15.78
C SER A 92 -44.48 60.13 -16.83
N GLY A 93 -43.57 59.45 -17.52
CA GLY A 93 -43.18 59.70 -18.91
C GLY A 93 -43.13 58.38 -19.69
N SER A 94 -44.09 58.18 -20.58
CA SER A 94 -44.25 57.02 -21.47
C SER A 94 -43.07 56.85 -22.43
N THR A 95 -42.40 55.70 -22.40
CA THR A 95 -41.68 55.16 -23.57
C THR A 95 -41.85 53.65 -23.65
N THR A 96 -42.19 53.19 -24.85
CA THR A 96 -42.48 51.84 -25.29
C THR A 96 -41.33 50.85 -24.96
N PRO A 97 -41.60 49.63 -24.45
CA PRO A 97 -40.55 48.64 -24.27
C PRO A 97 -40.21 47.96 -25.61
N LYS A 98 -38.97 48.15 -26.05
CA LYS A 98 -38.30 47.34 -27.08
C LYS A 98 -38.18 45.89 -26.55
N PRO A 99 -38.43 44.84 -27.36
CA PRO A 99 -38.26 43.47 -26.90
C PRO A 99 -36.79 43.21 -26.60
N THR A 100 -36.50 42.89 -25.33
CA THR A 100 -35.21 42.34 -24.89
C THR A 100 -35.03 40.96 -25.54
N PRO A 101 -33.89 40.66 -26.18
CA PRO A 101 -33.64 39.30 -26.63
C PRO A 101 -33.55 38.41 -25.40
N THR A 102 -34.44 37.42 -25.30
CA THR A 102 -34.34 36.34 -24.33
C THR A 102 -32.97 35.70 -24.48
N ALA A 103 -32.09 35.92 -23.50
CA ALA A 103 -30.82 35.22 -23.45
C ALA A 103 -31.12 33.74 -23.29
N THR A 104 -30.83 32.96 -24.34
CA THR A 104 -30.77 31.50 -24.23
C THR A 104 -29.80 31.17 -23.09
N PRO A 105 -30.20 30.40 -22.06
CA PRO A 105 -29.29 30.06 -20.99
C PRO A 105 -28.12 29.26 -21.57
N ARG A 106 -26.89 29.74 -21.34
CA ARG A 106 -25.66 29.01 -21.63
C ARG A 106 -25.75 27.67 -20.88
N PRO A 107 -25.48 26.51 -21.53
CA PRO A 107 -25.32 25.27 -20.80
C PRO A 107 -24.25 25.45 -19.71
N PRO A 108 -24.51 25.08 -18.45
CA PRO A 108 -23.54 25.26 -17.39
C PRO A 108 -22.27 24.50 -17.74
N LEU A 109 -21.12 25.14 -17.53
CA LEU A 109 -19.85 24.48 -17.75
C LEU A 109 -19.67 23.37 -16.71
N PRO A 110 -18.94 22.27 -17.02
CA PRO A 110 -18.81 21.10 -16.15
C PRO A 110 -18.28 21.40 -14.73
N TRP A 111 -17.68 22.58 -14.51
CA TRP A 111 -17.03 23.01 -13.28
C TRP A 111 -17.75 24.17 -12.55
N GLU A 112 -18.86 24.71 -13.08
CA GLU A 112 -19.60 25.78 -12.39
C GLU A 112 -20.34 25.24 -11.14
N PRO A 113 -20.20 25.91 -9.96
CA PRO A 113 -20.94 25.53 -8.76
C PRO A 113 -22.44 25.79 -8.98
N PRO A 114 -23.33 24.91 -8.50
CA PRO A 114 -24.77 25.08 -8.70
C PRO A 114 -25.29 26.32 -7.97
N PRO A 115 -26.34 26.98 -8.51
CA PRO A 115 -26.98 28.10 -7.84
C PRO A 115 -27.54 27.66 -6.47
N PRO A 116 -27.56 28.56 -5.47
CA PRO A 116 -28.06 28.24 -4.14
C PRO A 116 -29.51 27.71 -4.22
N GLY A 117 -29.74 26.47 -3.76
CA GLY A 117 -31.07 25.86 -3.67
C GLY A 117 -31.41 24.75 -4.69
N ALA A 118 -30.50 24.38 -5.60
CA ALA A 118 -30.71 23.21 -6.46
C ALA A 118 -30.55 21.88 -5.67
N PRO A 119 -31.38 20.86 -5.88
CA PRO A 119 -31.21 19.55 -5.25
C PRO A 119 -29.86 18.96 -5.66
N SER A 120 -29.00 18.63 -4.68
CA SER A 120 -27.65 18.13 -4.93
C SER A 120 -27.69 16.75 -5.59
N LYS A 121 -27.54 16.69 -6.91
CA LYS A 121 -26.95 15.51 -7.54
C LYS A 121 -25.44 15.67 -7.42
N GLY A 122 -24.88 14.98 -6.44
CA GLY A 122 -23.65 15.34 -5.71
C GLY A 122 -22.41 15.68 -6.56
N ARG A 123 -21.93 16.91 -6.40
CA ARG A 123 -20.51 17.28 -6.48
C ARG A 123 -19.96 17.57 -5.06
N GLY A 124 -20.36 16.72 -4.12
CA GLY A 124 -19.81 16.62 -2.76
C GLY A 124 -19.24 15.21 -2.55
N SER A 125 -18.49 15.00 -1.45
CA SER A 125 -17.89 13.72 -1.02
C SER A 125 -18.68 12.51 -1.53
N PHE A 126 -18.00 11.63 -2.27
CA PHE A 126 -18.61 10.38 -2.71
C PHE A 126 -18.70 9.47 -1.48
N ASN A 127 -19.84 8.79 -1.29
CA ASN A 127 -19.99 7.86 -0.18
C ASN A 127 -19.04 6.67 -0.40
N ASP A 128 -18.09 6.46 0.52
CA ASP A 128 -17.13 5.38 0.43
C ASP A 128 -17.79 4.00 0.46
N ASP A 129 -19.05 3.88 0.91
CA ASP A 129 -19.85 2.66 0.86
C ASP A 129 -20.39 2.31 -0.54
N VAL A 130 -20.11 3.12 -1.57
CA VAL A 130 -20.54 2.82 -2.95
C VAL A 130 -19.65 1.74 -3.57
N VAL A 131 -20.29 0.63 -3.95
CA VAL A 131 -19.70 -0.43 -4.78
C VAL A 131 -20.28 -0.33 -6.18
N LEU A 132 -19.41 -0.24 -7.21
CA LEU A 132 -19.86 -0.20 -8.60
C LEU A 132 -20.23 -1.61 -9.10
N ASN A 133 -21.41 -1.72 -9.71
CA ASN A 133 -21.82 -2.93 -10.42
C ASN A 133 -21.40 -2.88 -11.90
N THR A 134 -21.46 -4.03 -12.58
CA THR A 134 -21.02 -4.17 -13.98
C THR A 134 -21.73 -3.22 -14.95
N ALA A 135 -23.01 -2.93 -14.73
CA ALA A 135 -23.76 -2.01 -15.61
C ALA A 135 -23.27 -0.57 -15.44
N GLN A 136 -23.08 -0.11 -14.21
CA GLN A 136 -22.55 1.23 -13.93
C GLN A 136 -21.16 1.44 -14.53
N VAL A 137 -20.30 0.42 -14.48
CA VAL A 137 -18.98 0.50 -15.10
C VAL A 137 -19.08 0.55 -16.62
N LYS A 138 -19.97 -0.23 -17.22
CA LYS A 138 -20.20 -0.18 -18.68
C LYS A 138 -20.66 1.21 -19.14
N ASP A 139 -21.58 1.83 -18.40
CA ASP A 139 -22.08 3.17 -18.73
C ASP A 139 -20.96 4.21 -18.64
N GLN A 140 -20.10 4.10 -17.63
CA GLN A 140 -18.93 4.95 -17.46
C GLN A 140 -17.90 4.78 -18.61
N ILE A 141 -17.65 3.54 -19.06
CA ILE A 141 -16.79 3.27 -20.22
C ILE A 141 -17.38 3.90 -21.49
N ALA A 142 -18.68 3.72 -21.73
CA ALA A 142 -19.34 4.26 -22.91
C ALA A 142 -19.27 5.80 -22.95
N ALA A 143 -19.41 6.46 -21.80
CA ALA A 143 -19.21 7.91 -21.68
C ALA A 143 -17.76 8.32 -22.04
N ALA A 144 -16.76 7.56 -21.58
CA ALA A 144 -15.35 7.81 -21.91
C ALA A 144 -15.08 7.69 -23.42
N GLU A 145 -15.66 6.69 -24.08
CA GLU A 145 -15.51 6.47 -25.52
C GLU A 145 -16.14 7.60 -26.34
N GLN A 146 -17.31 8.11 -25.92
CA GLN A 146 -17.95 9.25 -26.56
C GLN A 146 -17.10 10.51 -26.50
N ILE A 147 -16.46 10.77 -25.35
CA ILE A 147 -15.52 11.89 -25.19
C ILE A 147 -14.35 11.76 -26.16
N TRP A 148 -13.77 10.56 -26.27
CA TRP A 148 -12.67 10.31 -27.21
C TRP A 148 -13.09 10.50 -28.66
N ALA A 149 -14.29 10.06 -29.05
CA ALA A 149 -14.82 10.28 -30.38
C ALA A 149 -14.93 11.78 -30.72
N GLN A 150 -15.33 12.61 -29.76
CA GLN A 150 -15.40 14.07 -29.94
C GLN A 150 -14.01 14.69 -30.16
N ILE A 151 -13.01 14.27 -29.38
CA ILE A 151 -11.63 14.74 -29.54
C ILE A 151 -11.07 14.35 -30.91
N MET A 152 -11.24 13.10 -31.32
CA MET A 152 -10.79 12.59 -32.61
C MET A 152 -11.41 13.35 -33.80
N ALA A 153 -12.67 13.78 -33.67
CA ALA A 153 -13.36 14.53 -34.71
C ALA A 153 -12.84 15.96 -34.91
N SER A 154 -12.16 16.53 -33.92
CA SER A 154 -11.71 17.93 -33.94
C SER A 154 -10.42 18.17 -34.74
N ASN A 155 -9.40 17.33 -34.54
CA ASN A 155 -8.09 17.41 -35.18
C ASN A 155 -7.31 16.09 -34.99
N THR A 156 -6.88 15.46 -36.08
CA THR A 156 -6.18 14.17 -36.06
C THR A 156 -4.79 14.24 -35.44
N GLY A 157 -4.08 15.36 -35.57
CA GLY A 157 -2.78 15.62 -34.95
C GLY A 157 -2.87 15.76 -33.44
N LEU A 158 -3.84 16.56 -32.94
CA LEU A 158 -4.13 16.68 -31.51
C LEU A 158 -4.49 15.32 -30.92
N ALA A 159 -5.36 14.58 -31.60
CA ALA A 159 -5.81 13.28 -31.10
C ALA A 159 -4.68 12.24 -31.07
N THR A 160 -3.78 12.27 -32.05
CA THR A 160 -2.56 11.45 -32.06
C THR A 160 -1.64 11.82 -30.89
N ALA A 161 -1.41 13.11 -30.65
CA ALA A 161 -0.56 13.58 -29.56
C ALA A 161 -1.13 13.22 -28.18
N LEU A 162 -2.44 13.35 -27.98
CA LEU A 162 -3.10 12.92 -26.74
C LEU A 162 -3.04 11.40 -26.56
N LYS A 163 -3.18 10.60 -27.63
CA LYS A 163 -3.07 9.14 -27.55
C LYS A 163 -1.66 8.66 -27.19
N GLU A 164 -0.64 9.30 -27.76
CA GLU A 164 0.75 9.03 -27.39
C GLU A 164 0.99 9.38 -25.91
N LEU A 165 0.47 10.54 -25.47
CA LEU A 165 0.58 10.98 -24.09
C LEU A 165 -0.12 10.02 -23.10
N GLN A 166 -1.29 9.50 -23.45
CA GLN A 166 -1.98 8.46 -22.69
C GLN A 166 -1.17 7.16 -22.63
N THR A 167 -0.52 6.79 -23.74
CA THR A 167 0.31 5.60 -23.82
C THR A 167 1.51 5.70 -22.88
N GLN A 168 2.17 6.86 -22.83
CA GLN A 168 3.26 7.11 -21.88
C GLN A 168 2.77 7.06 -20.42
N ALA A 169 1.62 7.68 -20.11
CA ALA A 169 1.06 7.62 -18.76
C ALA A 169 0.64 6.20 -18.36
N ALA A 170 0.09 5.40 -19.28
CA ALA A 170 -0.21 4.00 -19.02
C ALA A 170 1.06 3.17 -18.72
N LYS A 171 2.15 3.41 -19.47
CA LYS A 171 3.46 2.80 -19.19
C LYS A 171 3.99 3.22 -17.82
N ALA A 172 3.94 4.51 -17.50
CA ALA A 172 4.37 5.03 -16.19
C ALA A 172 3.54 4.41 -15.05
N ASN A 173 2.22 4.34 -15.20
CA ASN A 173 1.32 3.69 -14.25
C ASN A 173 1.69 2.21 -14.03
N ALA A 174 1.96 1.47 -15.10
CA ALA A 174 2.35 0.06 -15.02
C ALA A 174 3.71 -0.13 -14.32
N LEU A 175 4.68 0.75 -14.60
CA LEU A 175 5.98 0.76 -13.93
C LEU A 175 5.85 1.10 -12.44
N LEU A 176 5.02 2.09 -12.08
CA LEU A 176 4.74 2.44 -10.68
C LEU A 176 4.08 1.29 -9.91
N GLU A 177 3.11 0.60 -10.52
CA GLU A 177 2.50 -0.59 -9.93
C GLU A 177 3.54 -1.72 -9.75
N SER A 178 4.38 -1.97 -10.75
CA SER A 178 5.43 -3.00 -10.70
C SER A 178 6.49 -2.68 -9.63
N LEU A 179 6.91 -1.41 -9.52
CA LEU A 179 7.82 -0.93 -8.50
C LEU A 179 7.28 -1.13 -7.09
N THR A 180 5.99 -0.82 -6.88
CA THR A 180 5.31 -1.03 -5.60
C THR A 180 5.34 -2.51 -5.20
N LYS A 181 5.03 -3.41 -6.14
CA LYS A 181 5.11 -4.87 -5.93
C LYS A 181 6.54 -5.33 -5.66
N ALA A 182 7.51 -4.79 -6.39
CA ALA A 182 8.93 -5.15 -6.23
C ALA A 182 9.46 -4.71 -4.86
N ARG A 183 9.13 -3.51 -4.39
CA ARG A 183 9.49 -3.01 -3.05
C ARG A 183 8.85 -3.83 -1.94
N ALA A 184 7.58 -4.18 -2.07
CA ALA A 184 6.89 -5.06 -1.13
C ALA A 184 7.55 -6.45 -1.07
N ALA A 185 7.90 -7.02 -2.23
CA ALA A 185 8.60 -8.30 -2.31
C ALA A 185 10.01 -8.23 -1.69
N GLU A 186 10.76 -7.16 -1.95
CA GLU A 186 12.08 -6.94 -1.35
C GLU A 186 11.99 -6.85 0.17
N ALA A 187 11.06 -6.05 0.70
CA ALA A 187 10.87 -5.88 2.14
C ALA A 187 10.47 -7.19 2.82
N ALA A 188 9.52 -7.94 2.24
CA ALA A 188 9.09 -9.23 2.75
C ALA A 188 10.22 -10.26 2.73
N ALA A 189 11.01 -10.30 1.65
CA ALA A 189 12.14 -11.21 1.51
C ALA A 189 13.27 -10.89 2.51
N LYS A 190 13.55 -9.60 2.74
CA LYS A 190 14.49 -9.16 3.79
C LYS A 190 14.03 -9.59 5.18
N ALA A 191 12.76 -9.32 5.52
CA ALA A 191 12.18 -9.74 6.79
C ALA A 191 12.25 -11.27 6.99
N SER A 192 11.95 -12.04 5.94
CA SER A 192 12.07 -13.51 5.98
C SER A 192 13.51 -13.98 6.17
N ALA A 193 14.48 -13.34 5.54
CA ALA A 193 15.90 -13.67 5.68
C ALA A 193 16.42 -13.35 7.10
N ASP A 194 15.98 -12.22 7.67
CA ASP A 194 16.33 -11.80 9.03
C ASP A 194 15.71 -12.73 10.08
N GLN A 195 14.44 -13.10 9.90
CA GLN A 195 13.77 -14.08 10.76
C GLN A 195 14.48 -15.44 10.72
N ALA A 196 14.80 -15.95 9.53
CA ALA A 196 15.53 -17.20 9.39
C ALA A 196 16.94 -17.13 10.03
N LYS A 197 17.60 -15.97 9.99
CA LYS A 197 18.88 -15.74 10.67
C LYS A 197 18.74 -15.83 12.20
N ILE A 198 17.69 -15.24 12.77
CA ILE A 198 17.41 -15.33 14.21
C ILE A 198 17.15 -16.79 14.61
N GLU A 199 16.30 -17.49 13.86
CA GLU A 199 15.99 -18.90 14.12
C GLU A 199 17.22 -19.80 14.01
N LEU A 200 18.10 -19.56 13.02
CA LEU A 200 19.37 -20.28 12.90
C LEU A 200 20.26 -20.07 14.12
N GLY A 201 20.32 -18.86 14.68
CA GLY A 201 21.09 -18.58 15.89
C GLY A 201 20.58 -19.37 17.10
N VAL A 202 19.26 -19.38 17.30
CA VAL A 202 18.62 -20.16 18.39
C VAL A 202 18.83 -21.66 18.19
N LEU A 203 18.67 -22.15 16.95
CA LEU A 203 18.85 -23.55 16.60
C LEU A 203 20.29 -24.00 16.79
N GLN A 204 21.27 -23.18 16.38
CA GLN A 204 22.69 -23.49 16.54
C GLN A 204 23.04 -23.75 18.00
N GLY A 205 22.57 -22.90 18.92
CA GLY A 205 22.78 -23.09 20.35
C GLY A 205 22.16 -24.39 20.90
N ARG A 206 21.00 -24.81 20.40
CA ARG A 206 20.38 -26.10 20.77
C ARG A 206 21.18 -27.28 20.21
N LEU A 207 21.57 -27.19 18.94
CA LEU A 207 22.32 -28.22 18.24
C LEU A 207 23.70 -28.44 18.89
N ASP A 208 24.38 -27.38 19.32
CA ASP A 208 25.67 -27.48 19.99
C ASP A 208 25.56 -28.17 21.36
N ARG A 209 24.50 -27.89 22.14
CA ARG A 209 24.22 -28.59 23.40
C ARG A 209 23.96 -30.09 23.17
N GLN A 210 23.09 -30.43 22.21
CA GLN A 210 22.79 -31.84 21.94
C GLN A 210 24.00 -32.59 21.38
N ARG A 211 24.80 -31.94 20.52
CA ARG A 211 26.08 -32.51 20.05
C ARG A 211 27.08 -32.70 21.18
N ALA A 212 27.11 -31.82 22.18
CA ALA A 212 27.99 -31.99 23.35
C ALA A 212 27.60 -33.23 24.16
N ILE A 213 26.30 -33.45 24.42
CA ILE A 213 25.80 -34.66 25.11
C ILE A 213 26.21 -35.92 24.36
N VAL A 214 25.97 -35.96 23.04
CA VAL A 214 26.33 -37.12 22.22
C VAL A 214 27.85 -37.34 22.17
N ARG A 215 28.66 -36.27 22.11
CA ARG A 215 30.13 -36.37 22.13
C ARG A 215 30.67 -36.88 23.46
N GLU A 216 30.14 -36.40 24.57
CA GLU A 216 30.55 -36.87 25.91
C GLU A 216 30.24 -38.35 26.08
N TRP A 217 29.04 -38.78 25.66
CA TRP A 217 28.70 -40.20 25.65
C TRP A 217 29.64 -41.03 24.77
N ALA A 218 29.89 -40.59 23.54
CA ALA A 218 30.80 -41.28 22.63
C ALA A 218 32.23 -41.38 23.20
N PHE A 219 32.69 -40.33 23.89
CA PHE A 219 33.98 -40.33 24.56
C PHE A 219 34.03 -41.36 25.69
N ARG A 220 33.06 -41.35 26.63
CA ARG A 220 33.02 -42.33 27.74
C ARG A 220 32.94 -43.77 27.23
N ALA A 221 32.10 -44.03 26.22
CA ALA A 221 32.00 -45.35 25.61
C ALA A 221 33.34 -45.83 25.03
N TYR A 222 34.12 -44.93 24.42
CA TYR A 222 35.44 -45.24 23.87
C TYR A 222 36.52 -45.38 24.95
N SER A 223 36.56 -44.48 25.94
CA SER A 223 37.61 -44.45 26.96
C SER A 223 37.43 -45.49 28.05
N GLU A 224 36.19 -45.83 28.41
CA GLU A 224 35.84 -46.74 29.50
C GLU A 224 35.36 -48.11 29.00
N GLY A 225 35.47 -48.37 27.69
CA GLY A 225 35.27 -49.69 27.09
C GLY A 225 33.83 -50.16 26.94
N GLY A 226 32.85 -49.25 26.94
CA GLY A 226 31.41 -49.57 26.83
C GLY A 226 30.83 -50.36 28.01
N SER A 227 31.67 -50.81 28.94
CA SER A 227 31.32 -51.61 30.11
C SER A 227 31.12 -50.78 31.38
N ALA A 228 31.38 -49.47 31.38
CA ALA A 228 31.15 -48.60 32.54
C ALA A 228 29.69 -48.64 33.01
N ASP A 229 28.72 -48.62 32.08
CA ASP A 229 27.30 -48.79 32.42
C ASP A 229 27.00 -50.20 32.95
N LEU A 230 27.71 -51.22 32.46
CA LEU A 230 27.57 -52.61 32.91
C LEU A 230 28.18 -52.81 34.32
N MET A 231 29.28 -52.14 34.62
CA MET A 231 29.93 -52.15 35.94
C MET A 231 29.11 -51.37 36.97
N ASN A 232 28.54 -50.22 36.59
CA ASN A 232 27.59 -49.50 37.47
C ASN A 232 26.31 -50.32 37.72
N MET A 233 25.86 -51.12 36.74
CA MET A 233 24.76 -52.06 36.94
C MET A 233 25.14 -53.24 37.84
N LEU A 234 26.36 -53.75 37.73
CA LEU A 234 26.88 -54.79 38.64
C LEU A 234 27.06 -54.27 40.07
N ASP A 235 27.60 -53.06 40.26
CA ASP A 235 27.70 -52.39 41.57
C ASP A 235 26.31 -52.13 42.18
N ALA A 236 25.32 -51.72 41.37
CA ALA A 236 23.94 -51.54 41.82
C ALA A 236 23.23 -52.86 42.18
N MET A 237 23.65 -53.98 41.59
CA MET A 237 23.20 -55.32 41.96
C MET A 237 23.91 -55.89 43.19
N GLU A 238 25.09 -55.36 43.52
CA GLU A 238 25.90 -55.74 44.70
C GLU A 238 25.56 -54.89 45.94
N ALA A 239 24.90 -53.75 45.76
CA ALA A 239 24.44 -52.87 46.83
C ALA A 239 23.25 -53.45 47.62
N ASP A 240 23.26 -53.22 48.95
CA ASP A 240 22.27 -53.74 49.91
C ASP A 240 20.85 -53.20 49.61
N GLU A 241 19.81 -54.04 49.73
CA GLU A 241 18.42 -53.79 49.27
C GLU A 241 17.78 -52.52 49.88
N ALA A 242 18.38 -51.99 50.95
CA ALA A 242 17.96 -50.78 51.67
C ALA A 242 18.52 -49.45 51.12
N GLU A 243 19.55 -49.47 50.25
CA GLU A 243 20.16 -48.25 49.67
C GLU A 243 19.94 -48.10 48.15
N VAL A 244 19.30 -49.07 47.50
CA VAL A 244 19.16 -49.12 46.04
C VAL A 244 17.87 -48.42 45.57
N GLY A 245 18.00 -47.23 44.98
CA GLY A 245 16.97 -46.68 44.09
C GLY A 245 16.91 -47.48 42.79
N ASP A 246 15.72 -47.67 42.19
CA ASP A 246 15.44 -48.53 41.02
C ASP A 246 16.50 -48.38 39.90
N PRO A 247 17.53 -49.24 39.87
CA PRO A 247 18.70 -49.05 39.03
C PRO A 247 18.38 -49.43 37.58
N LEU A 248 17.36 -50.27 37.36
CA LEU A 248 16.83 -50.59 36.04
C LEU A 248 16.04 -49.41 35.47
N GLY A 249 15.25 -48.73 36.30
CA GLY A 249 14.58 -47.48 35.95
C GLY A 249 15.56 -46.38 35.53
N ASP A 250 16.65 -46.21 36.27
CA ASP A 250 17.70 -45.23 35.95
C ASP A 250 18.45 -45.58 34.65
N LEU A 251 18.74 -46.86 34.42
CA LEU A 251 19.39 -47.31 33.17
C LEU A 251 18.47 -47.14 31.95
N SER A 252 17.18 -47.44 32.09
CA SER A 252 16.16 -47.22 31.05
C SER A 252 16.03 -45.74 30.74
N TYR A 253 15.98 -44.88 31.77
CA TYR A 253 15.93 -43.44 31.62
C TYR A 253 17.18 -42.92 30.89
N LEU A 254 18.38 -43.35 31.27
CA LEU A 254 19.63 -42.95 30.62
C LEU A 254 19.68 -43.39 29.14
N THR A 255 19.20 -44.59 28.83
CA THR A 255 19.13 -45.11 27.46
C THR A 255 18.14 -44.31 26.61
N ASP A 256 16.96 -44.00 27.15
CA ASP A 256 15.96 -43.18 26.48
C ASP A 256 16.45 -41.75 26.24
N GLN A 257 17.15 -41.16 27.20
CA GLN A 257 17.76 -39.83 27.05
C GLN A 257 18.81 -39.81 25.93
N ARG A 258 19.60 -40.88 25.78
CA ARG A 258 20.60 -41.01 24.69
C ARG A 258 19.93 -41.12 23.32
N VAL A 259 18.89 -41.94 23.19
CA VAL A 259 18.12 -42.07 21.94
C VAL A 259 17.51 -40.73 21.54
N ARG A 260 16.92 -40.01 22.52
CA ARG A 260 16.36 -38.67 22.31
C ARG A 260 17.40 -37.65 21.87
N ALA A 261 18.58 -37.63 22.49
CA ALA A 261 19.65 -36.70 22.12
C ALA A 261 20.13 -36.93 20.68
N VAL A 262 20.29 -38.18 20.24
CA VAL A 262 20.67 -38.51 18.86
C VAL A 262 19.58 -38.13 17.87
N ASP A 263 18.31 -38.40 18.19
CA ASP A 263 17.17 -38.01 17.35
C ASP A 263 17.03 -36.48 17.24
N GLU A 264 17.20 -35.76 18.35
CA GLU A 264 17.22 -34.30 18.36
C GLU A 264 18.35 -33.73 17.50
N VAL A 265 19.56 -34.28 17.55
CA VAL A 265 20.66 -33.83 16.66
C VAL A 265 20.28 -34.01 15.19
N ARG A 266 19.65 -35.12 14.81
CA ARG A 266 19.21 -35.37 13.43
C ARG A 266 18.14 -34.37 13.01
N THR A 267 17.09 -34.20 13.81
CA THR A 267 15.98 -33.29 13.56
C THR A 267 16.44 -31.83 13.49
N LEU A 268 17.27 -31.39 14.44
CA LEU A 268 17.82 -30.04 14.43
C LEU A 268 18.76 -29.81 13.26
N THR A 269 19.56 -30.79 12.85
CA THR A 269 20.43 -30.68 11.66
C THR A 269 19.60 -30.55 10.38
N ALA A 270 18.52 -31.34 10.23
CA ALA A 270 17.61 -31.20 9.09
C ALA A 270 16.95 -29.82 9.05
N ARG A 271 16.46 -29.33 10.20
CA ARG A 271 15.88 -27.99 10.31
C ARG A 271 16.91 -26.88 10.06
N GLN A 272 18.18 -27.07 10.46
CA GLN A 272 19.27 -26.15 10.14
C GLN A 272 19.47 -26.01 8.62
N GLN A 273 19.50 -27.13 7.91
CA GLN A 273 19.67 -27.15 6.45
C GLN A 273 18.50 -26.45 5.76
N GLU A 274 17.27 -26.76 6.18
CA GLU A 274 16.06 -26.11 5.67
C GLU A 274 16.08 -24.60 5.89
N LEU A 275 16.35 -24.13 7.11
CA LEU A 275 16.43 -22.70 7.42
C LEU A 275 17.55 -21.98 6.65
N THR A 276 18.68 -22.66 6.45
CA THR A 276 19.80 -22.12 5.66
C THR A 276 19.39 -21.95 4.19
N ALA A 277 18.71 -22.95 3.62
CA ALA A 277 18.18 -22.88 2.26
C ALA A 277 17.11 -21.79 2.12
N ASN A 278 16.16 -21.72 3.07
CA ASN A 278 15.10 -20.70 3.09
C ASN A 278 15.68 -19.30 3.18
N ARG A 279 16.69 -19.07 4.04
CA ARG A 279 17.39 -17.80 4.13
C ARG A 279 18.09 -17.45 2.82
N ALA A 280 18.82 -18.38 2.22
CA ALA A 280 19.52 -18.14 0.95
C ALA A 280 18.55 -17.79 -0.19
N ALA A 281 17.42 -18.50 -0.27
CA ALA A 281 16.35 -18.22 -1.22
C ALA A 281 15.75 -16.81 -0.98
N ALA A 282 15.42 -16.47 0.27
CA ALA A 282 14.91 -15.16 0.62
C ALA A 282 15.91 -14.02 0.28
N GLN A 283 17.20 -14.21 0.55
CA GLN A 283 18.24 -13.24 0.18
C GLN A 283 18.37 -13.07 -1.34
N LYS A 284 18.26 -14.17 -2.09
CA LYS A 284 18.23 -14.11 -3.55
C LYS A 284 17.01 -13.33 -4.04
N THR A 285 15.81 -13.63 -3.52
CA THR A 285 14.58 -12.89 -3.85
C THR A 285 14.70 -11.40 -3.54
N ALA A 286 15.29 -11.03 -2.39
CA ALA A 286 15.53 -9.63 -2.05
C ALA A 286 16.49 -8.95 -3.04
N THR A 287 17.54 -9.65 -3.47
CA THR A 287 18.53 -9.13 -4.43
C THR A 287 17.92 -8.96 -5.83
N ASP A 288 17.17 -9.95 -6.30
CA ASP A 288 16.47 -9.90 -7.59
C ASP A 288 15.42 -8.77 -7.60
N ALA A 289 14.68 -8.60 -6.50
CA ALA A 289 13.73 -7.52 -6.33
C ALA A 289 14.41 -6.13 -6.30
N ALA A 290 15.54 -5.98 -5.60
CA ALA A 290 16.32 -4.75 -5.59
C ALA A 290 16.86 -4.38 -6.98
N ALA A 291 17.37 -5.36 -7.74
CA ALA A 291 17.82 -5.16 -9.11
C ALA A 291 16.66 -4.71 -10.03
N LYS A 292 15.49 -5.35 -9.88
CA LYS A 292 14.26 -4.96 -10.60
C LYS A 292 13.84 -3.52 -10.28
N ILE A 293 13.88 -3.11 -9.00
CA ILE A 293 13.55 -1.74 -8.58
C ILE A 293 14.44 -0.72 -9.27
N VAL A 294 15.76 -0.96 -9.32
CA VAL A 294 16.70 -0.04 -9.97
C VAL A 294 16.40 0.08 -11.47
N ALA A 295 16.20 -1.05 -12.15
CA ALA A 295 15.92 -1.08 -13.59
C ALA A 295 14.60 -0.39 -13.94
N GLU A 296 13.52 -0.72 -13.24
CA GLU A 296 12.19 -0.15 -13.49
C GLU A 296 12.13 1.34 -13.12
N LYS A 297 12.86 1.76 -12.08
CA LYS A 297 12.97 3.19 -11.74
C LYS A 297 13.67 3.97 -12.85
N ALA A 298 14.77 3.45 -13.38
CA ALA A 298 15.47 4.10 -14.48
C ALA A 298 14.59 4.21 -15.74
N GLU A 299 13.76 3.20 -16.01
CA GLU A 299 12.81 3.25 -17.12
C GLU A 299 11.65 4.22 -16.86
N LEU A 300 11.11 4.24 -15.64
CA LEU A 300 10.09 5.19 -15.22
C LEU A 300 10.58 6.63 -15.39
N ASP A 301 11.80 6.94 -14.95
CA ASP A 301 12.37 8.28 -15.06
C ASP A 301 12.47 8.74 -16.54
N LYS A 302 12.78 7.82 -17.47
CA LYS A 302 12.75 8.11 -18.92
C LYS A 302 11.32 8.37 -19.42
N VAL A 303 10.37 7.51 -19.06
CA VAL A 303 8.97 7.63 -19.49
C VAL A 303 8.37 8.94 -18.98
N VAL A 304 8.56 9.27 -17.70
CA VAL A 304 8.09 10.53 -17.09
C VAL A 304 8.69 11.74 -17.78
N LYS A 305 10.00 11.73 -18.06
CA LYS A 305 10.66 12.82 -18.78
C LYS A 305 10.12 12.97 -20.22
N GLY A 306 9.91 11.85 -20.92
CA GLY A 306 9.30 11.84 -22.25
C GLY A 306 7.89 12.41 -22.23
N GLN A 307 7.09 12.01 -21.23
CA GLN A 307 5.73 12.50 -21.03
C GLN A 307 5.68 14.02 -20.75
N GLN A 308 6.57 14.55 -19.91
CA GLN A 308 6.67 15.99 -19.64
C GLN A 308 7.03 16.79 -20.90
N ALA A 309 7.96 16.27 -21.72
CA ALA A 309 8.31 16.88 -22.99
C ALA A 309 7.13 16.88 -23.98
N GLN A 310 6.38 15.78 -24.04
CA GLN A 310 5.17 15.67 -24.87
C GLN A 310 4.06 16.61 -24.40
N LEU A 311 3.82 16.74 -23.09
CA LEU A 311 2.87 17.73 -22.54
C LEU A 311 3.25 19.15 -22.94
N THR A 312 4.53 19.49 -22.80
CA THR A 312 5.04 20.82 -23.20
C THR A 312 4.84 21.07 -24.69
N ALA A 313 5.15 20.07 -25.53
CA ALA A 313 4.95 20.16 -26.98
C ALA A 313 3.47 20.25 -27.36
N LEU A 314 2.59 19.50 -26.69
CA LEU A 314 1.15 19.49 -26.90
C LEU A 314 0.56 20.88 -26.61
N GLN A 315 0.89 21.45 -25.45
CA GLN A 315 0.47 22.79 -25.04
C GLN A 315 0.93 23.86 -26.03
N LYS A 316 2.17 23.75 -26.53
CA LYS A 316 2.74 24.69 -27.50
C LYS A 316 2.08 24.58 -28.88
N ASN A 317 1.96 23.36 -29.41
CA ASN A 317 1.65 23.13 -30.82
C ASN A 317 0.15 23.03 -31.12
N PHE A 318 -0.66 22.66 -30.12
CA PHE A 318 -2.09 22.41 -30.32
C PHE A 318 -3.01 23.29 -29.46
N SER A 319 -2.50 24.36 -28.84
CA SER A 319 -3.32 25.27 -28.01
C SER A 319 -4.57 25.80 -28.72
N ALA A 320 -4.45 26.16 -30.00
CA ALA A 320 -5.59 26.64 -30.80
C ALA A 320 -6.58 25.53 -31.17
N ASP A 321 -6.10 24.30 -31.41
CA ASP A 321 -6.96 23.17 -31.76
C ASP A 321 -7.65 22.57 -30.55
N VAL A 322 -7.00 22.60 -29.39
CA VAL A 322 -7.58 22.23 -28.10
C VAL A 322 -8.79 23.10 -27.76
N ALA A 323 -8.74 24.41 -28.06
CA ALA A 323 -9.89 25.30 -27.89
C ALA A 323 -11.10 24.89 -28.75
N LYS A 324 -10.87 24.28 -29.92
CA LYS A 324 -11.93 23.77 -30.82
C LYS A 324 -12.41 22.37 -30.41
N ALA A 325 -11.50 21.53 -29.90
CA ALA A 325 -11.77 20.19 -29.40
C ALA A 325 -12.60 20.17 -28.10
N GLY A 326 -12.73 21.33 -27.46
CA GLY A 326 -13.60 21.55 -26.31
C GLY A 326 -12.89 21.40 -24.97
N PRO A 327 -13.63 21.61 -23.87
CA PRO A 327 -13.07 21.76 -22.52
C PRO A 327 -12.34 20.51 -22.01
N ILE A 328 -12.71 19.31 -22.47
CA ILE A 328 -12.08 18.06 -22.02
C ILE A 328 -10.67 17.89 -22.62
N ALA A 329 -10.46 18.27 -23.87
CA ALA A 329 -9.12 18.26 -24.46
C ALA A 329 -8.20 19.27 -23.74
N ALA A 330 -8.73 20.44 -23.37
CA ALA A 330 -8.01 21.44 -22.58
C ALA A 330 -7.65 20.90 -21.20
N TYR A 331 -8.59 20.22 -20.57
CA TYR A 331 -8.42 19.56 -19.29
C TYR A 331 -7.29 18.53 -19.30
N LEU A 332 -7.29 17.60 -20.26
CA LEU A 332 -6.27 16.56 -20.36
C LEU A 332 -4.87 17.12 -20.70
N ALA A 333 -4.81 18.16 -21.53
CA ALA A 333 -3.57 18.83 -21.89
C ALA A 333 -3.06 19.81 -20.81
N GLY A 334 -3.84 20.03 -19.74
CA GLY A 334 -3.54 21.02 -18.71
C GLY A 334 -3.48 22.46 -19.22
N ILE A 335 -4.22 22.75 -20.29
CA ILE A 335 -4.36 24.09 -20.85
C ILE A 335 -5.43 24.81 -20.04
N GLN A 336 -5.04 25.93 -19.42
CA GLN A 336 -5.94 26.74 -18.62
C GLN A 336 -7.04 27.34 -19.52
N THR A 337 -8.30 27.05 -19.21
CA THR A 337 -9.43 27.79 -19.79
C THR A 337 -9.49 29.20 -19.19
N PRO A 338 -10.14 30.19 -19.84
CA PRO A 338 -10.31 31.53 -19.29
C PRO A 338 -10.88 31.51 -17.86
N GLU A 339 -11.77 30.56 -17.59
CA GLU A 339 -12.39 30.44 -16.28
C GLU A 339 -11.52 29.73 -15.24
N ALA A 340 -10.74 28.71 -15.63
CA ALA A 340 -9.71 28.13 -14.77
C ALA A 340 -8.63 29.15 -14.41
N LYS A 341 -8.28 30.03 -15.36
CA LYS A 341 -7.38 31.16 -15.14
C LYS A 341 -7.97 32.16 -14.14
N ALA A 342 -9.24 32.55 -14.29
CA ALA A 342 -9.92 33.45 -13.35
C ALA A 342 -10.07 32.84 -11.95
N ALA A 343 -10.33 31.52 -11.85
CA ALA A 343 -10.36 30.79 -10.59
C ALA A 343 -8.97 30.72 -9.95
N PHE A 344 -7.92 30.46 -10.73
CA PHE A 344 -6.53 30.46 -10.28
C PHE A 344 -6.08 31.85 -9.80
N GLU A 345 -6.44 32.92 -10.49
CA GLU A 345 -6.16 34.30 -10.05
C GLU A 345 -6.85 34.63 -8.71
N LYS A 346 -8.09 34.20 -8.52
CA LYS A 346 -8.80 34.31 -7.22
C LYS A 346 -8.12 33.48 -6.14
N LEU A 347 -7.70 32.27 -6.45
CA LEU A 347 -7.03 31.35 -5.54
C LEU A 347 -5.65 31.88 -5.10
N GLN A 348 -4.84 32.34 -6.06
CA GLN A 348 -3.53 32.95 -5.80
C GLN A 348 -3.67 34.19 -4.90
N LYS A 349 -4.70 35.00 -5.13
CA LYS A 349 -5.01 36.17 -4.30
C LYS A 349 -5.46 35.79 -2.87
N ALA A 350 -6.18 34.68 -2.71
CA ALA A 350 -6.61 34.19 -1.41
C ALA A 350 -5.49 33.49 -0.61
N LEU A 351 -4.52 32.88 -1.30
CA LEU A 351 -3.49 32.04 -0.67
C LEU A 351 -2.15 32.75 -0.36
N GLY A 352 -1.93 33.96 -0.87
CA GLY A 352 -0.61 34.59 -0.80
C GLY A 352 0.39 33.90 -1.74
N ALA A 353 1.29 34.68 -2.33
CA ALA A 353 2.01 34.38 -3.58
C ALA A 353 3.08 33.24 -3.55
N ASN A 354 3.05 32.29 -2.60
CA ASN A 354 4.10 31.28 -2.42
C ASN A 354 3.72 29.86 -2.90
N LEU A 355 3.26 29.73 -4.15
CA LEU A 355 3.18 28.42 -4.81
C LEU A 355 4.41 28.26 -5.71
N SER A 356 5.48 27.72 -5.14
CA SER A 356 6.67 27.31 -5.88
C SER A 356 6.48 25.88 -6.39
N VAL A 357 6.60 25.68 -7.70
CA VAL A 357 6.52 24.38 -8.36
C VAL A 357 7.91 23.99 -8.84
N GLY A 358 8.44 22.86 -8.36
CA GLY A 358 9.71 22.31 -8.82
C GLY A 358 10.37 21.47 -7.73
N ALA A 359 10.40 20.14 -7.91
CA ALA A 359 10.51 19.10 -6.90
C ALA A 359 9.20 18.93 -6.11
N TYR A 360 8.71 17.68 -5.99
CA TYR A 360 7.61 17.34 -5.08
C TYR A 360 7.87 18.07 -3.77
N GLY A 361 6.89 18.82 -3.26
CA GLY A 361 7.11 19.72 -2.13
C GLY A 361 7.91 19.04 -1.02
N LYS A 362 8.69 19.80 -0.23
CA LYS A 362 9.45 19.18 0.86
C LYS A 362 8.47 18.47 1.81
N PRO A 363 8.66 17.17 2.11
CA PRO A 363 7.87 16.49 3.13
C PRO A 363 7.87 17.30 4.44
N CYS A 364 6.74 17.31 5.14
CA CYS A 364 6.64 18.06 6.40
C CYS A 364 7.59 17.55 7.49
N THR A 365 8.09 16.31 7.33
CA THR A 365 9.13 15.70 8.14
C THR A 365 10.03 14.83 7.26
N THR A 366 11.30 14.70 7.62
CA THR A 366 12.26 13.78 6.98
C THR A 366 12.33 12.42 7.67
N SER A 367 11.47 12.18 8.67
CA SER A 367 11.40 10.88 9.34
C SER A 367 11.07 9.76 8.37
N ASP A 368 11.83 8.68 8.45
CA ASP A 368 11.70 7.45 7.66
C ASP A 368 11.26 6.26 8.51
N VAL A 369 10.76 6.52 9.73
CA VAL A 369 10.26 5.48 10.63
C VAL A 369 9.10 4.74 9.95
N THR A 370 9.24 3.42 9.85
CA THR A 370 8.20 2.54 9.33
C THR A 370 7.26 2.11 10.45
N TYR A 371 5.97 2.22 10.21
CA TYR A 371 4.93 1.79 11.15
C TYR A 371 4.19 0.57 10.60
N PRO A 372 3.73 -0.35 11.47
CA PRO A 372 2.83 -1.40 11.03
C PRO A 372 1.56 -0.81 10.38
N ASN A 373 0.98 -1.58 9.46
CA ASN A 373 -0.18 -1.14 8.69
C ASN A 373 -1.37 -0.75 9.59
N GLY A 374 -1.77 0.52 9.51
CA GLY A 374 -2.85 1.11 10.28
C GLY A 374 -2.46 1.58 11.69
N LEU A 375 -1.16 1.58 12.04
CA LEU A 375 -0.63 2.01 13.33
C LEU A 375 0.32 3.22 13.23
N MET A 376 0.26 4.00 12.16
CA MET A 376 1.03 5.24 12.00
C MET A 376 0.41 6.36 12.86
N PRO A 377 1.16 6.95 13.80
CA PRO A 377 0.65 8.02 14.66
C PRO A 377 0.49 9.34 13.91
N ASP A 378 -0.32 10.24 14.44
CA ASP A 378 -0.63 11.54 13.80
C ASP A 378 0.62 12.38 13.57
N SER A 379 1.58 12.33 14.50
CA SER A 379 2.88 13.00 14.40
C SER A 379 3.78 12.49 13.28
N ALA A 380 3.51 11.30 12.74
CA ALA A 380 4.26 10.70 11.65
C ALA A 380 3.60 10.92 10.27
N ARG A 381 2.46 11.60 10.23
CA ARG A 381 1.72 11.90 9.00
C ARG A 381 1.82 13.37 8.64
N CYS A 382 1.76 13.66 7.35
CA CYS A 382 1.71 15.02 6.84
C CYS A 382 0.30 15.34 6.34
N PRO A 383 -0.21 16.56 6.61
CA PRO A 383 -1.53 16.97 6.15
C PRO A 383 -1.56 17.15 4.63
N LEU A 384 -2.74 16.94 4.05
CA LEU A 384 -2.98 17.18 2.63
C LEU A 384 -3.45 18.63 2.38
N TRP A 385 -2.91 19.24 1.33
CA TRP A 385 -3.17 20.62 0.95
C TRP A 385 -4.63 20.77 0.50
N GLN A 386 -5.35 21.67 1.17
CA GLN A 386 -6.79 21.91 0.94
C GLN A 386 -7.69 20.67 1.06
N ALA A 387 -7.27 19.68 1.85
CA ALA A 387 -8.09 18.52 2.24
C ALA A 387 -8.07 18.37 3.77
N PRO A 388 -8.87 19.18 4.51
CA PRO A 388 -8.88 19.18 5.97
C PRO A 388 -9.20 17.81 6.55
N GLY A 389 -8.44 17.38 7.57
CA GLY A 389 -8.61 16.07 8.22
C GLY A 389 -7.88 14.92 7.53
N GLU A 390 -7.45 15.09 6.29
CA GLU A 390 -6.73 14.08 5.52
C GLU A 390 -5.22 14.20 5.71
N SER A 391 -4.55 13.05 5.78
CA SER A 391 -3.11 12.97 5.98
C SER A 391 -2.52 11.69 5.38
N MET A 392 -1.24 11.75 4.98
CA MET A 392 -0.54 10.60 4.39
C MET A 392 0.87 10.47 4.96
N ALA A 393 1.55 9.38 4.61
CA ALA A 393 2.99 9.25 4.87
C ALA A 393 3.74 10.43 4.24
N PRO A 394 4.84 10.93 4.83
CA PRO A 394 5.40 12.24 4.50
C PRO A 394 5.72 12.45 3.01
N ARG A 395 6.33 11.47 2.35
CA ARG A 395 6.64 11.53 0.91
C ARG A 395 5.39 11.50 0.04
N ALA A 396 4.43 10.63 0.38
CA ALA A 396 3.18 10.52 -0.34
C ALA A 396 2.35 11.81 -0.24
N ALA A 397 2.27 12.40 0.96
CA ALA A 397 1.61 13.68 1.18
C ALA A 397 2.24 14.81 0.35
N ALA A 398 3.56 14.88 0.30
CA ALA A 398 4.24 15.95 -0.42
C ALA A 398 4.07 15.84 -1.95
N ALA A 399 4.11 14.60 -2.47
CA ALA A 399 3.78 14.32 -3.86
C ALA A 399 2.31 14.60 -4.18
N PHE A 400 1.38 14.19 -3.30
CA PHE A 400 -0.05 14.46 -3.46
C PHE A 400 -0.35 15.95 -3.46
N ASN A 401 0.28 16.71 -2.56
CA ASN A 401 0.10 18.16 -2.47
C ASN A 401 0.57 18.86 -3.74
N ALA A 402 1.71 18.45 -4.30
CA ALA A 402 2.18 18.97 -5.58
C ALA A 402 1.19 18.63 -6.72
N MET A 403 0.68 17.40 -6.76
CA MET A 403 -0.33 16.98 -7.74
C MET A 403 -1.64 17.77 -7.60
N SER A 404 -2.13 17.95 -6.38
CA SER A 404 -3.38 18.69 -6.09
C SER A 404 -3.25 20.19 -6.41
N GLN A 405 -2.07 20.78 -6.18
CA GLN A 405 -1.78 22.16 -6.58
C GLN A 405 -1.75 22.33 -8.10
N GLU A 406 -1.15 21.39 -8.83
CA GLU A 406 -1.16 21.43 -10.28
C GLU A 406 -2.57 21.21 -10.85
N TYR A 407 -3.32 20.28 -10.27
CA TYR A 407 -4.73 20.09 -10.57
C TYR A 407 -5.51 21.40 -10.34
N ALA A 408 -5.33 22.06 -9.19
CA ALA A 408 -5.97 23.35 -8.91
C ALA A 408 -5.55 24.44 -9.89
N ARG A 409 -4.28 24.47 -10.31
CA ARG A 409 -3.77 25.41 -11.31
C ARG A 409 -4.46 25.24 -12.67
N GLN A 410 -4.81 24.02 -13.03
CA GLN A 410 -5.40 23.69 -14.33
C GLN A 410 -6.93 23.73 -14.31
N THR A 411 -7.56 23.45 -13.17
CA THR A 411 -9.00 23.20 -13.05
C THR A 411 -9.74 24.23 -12.20
N GLY A 412 -9.01 25.02 -11.40
CA GLY A 412 -9.57 26.03 -10.51
C GLY A 412 -10.01 25.51 -9.13
N SER A 413 -9.84 24.22 -8.82
CA SER A 413 -10.15 23.64 -7.50
C SER A 413 -9.16 22.54 -7.14
N PRO A 414 -8.83 22.32 -5.86
CA PRO A 414 -7.96 21.22 -5.44
C PRO A 414 -8.60 19.86 -5.72
N ILE A 415 -7.79 18.80 -5.70
CA ILE A 415 -8.30 17.43 -5.75
C ILE A 415 -9.18 17.18 -4.52
N CYS A 416 -10.41 16.73 -4.75
CA CYS A 416 -11.33 16.31 -3.70
C CYS A 416 -10.85 14.97 -3.12
N VAL A 417 -10.61 14.94 -1.81
CA VAL A 417 -10.19 13.73 -1.08
C VAL A 417 -11.35 13.27 -0.21
N ASN A 418 -11.64 11.97 -0.25
CA ASN A 418 -12.67 11.34 0.57
C ASN A 418 -12.09 10.46 1.69
N ASP A 419 -10.97 9.79 1.43
CA ASP A 419 -10.24 9.04 2.44
C ASP A 419 -8.75 8.99 2.10
N SER A 420 -7.86 9.05 3.09
CA SER A 420 -6.42 8.90 2.90
C SER A 420 -5.82 7.88 3.88
N TYR A 421 -5.39 8.28 5.08
CA TYR A 421 -4.85 7.35 6.06
C TYR A 421 -5.97 6.69 6.86
N ARG A 422 -5.99 5.36 6.87
CA ARG A 422 -6.99 4.58 7.62
C ARG A 422 -6.32 3.76 8.71
N SER A 423 -6.68 4.02 9.97
CA SER A 423 -6.18 3.24 11.11
C SER A 423 -6.64 1.79 11.06
N LEU A 424 -5.93 0.91 11.77
CA LEU A 424 -6.26 -0.51 11.85
C LEU A 424 -7.67 -0.73 12.39
N ALA A 425 -8.06 0.01 13.43
CA ALA A 425 -9.41 -0.03 14.01
C ALA A 425 -10.49 0.36 12.99
N ARG A 426 -10.28 1.44 12.22
CA ARG A 426 -11.20 1.83 11.14
C ARG A 426 -11.26 0.75 10.06
N GLN A 427 -10.13 0.12 9.71
CA GLN A 427 -10.10 -0.95 8.72
C GLN A 427 -10.92 -2.19 9.14
N TYR A 428 -10.97 -2.55 10.43
CA TYR A 428 -11.89 -3.60 10.92
C TYR A 428 -13.35 -3.25 10.65
N VAL A 429 -13.75 -2.01 10.95
CA VAL A 429 -15.12 -1.53 10.70
C VAL A 429 -15.43 -1.53 9.20
N THR A 430 -14.53 -1.03 8.37
CA THR A 430 -14.68 -1.02 6.91
C THR A 430 -14.79 -2.44 6.35
N LYS A 431 -13.98 -3.39 6.85
CA LYS A 431 -14.03 -4.80 6.43
C LYS A 431 -15.37 -5.45 6.79
N ALA A 432 -15.88 -5.20 7.99
CA ALA A 432 -17.17 -5.71 8.42
C ALA A 432 -18.32 -5.19 7.55
N LYS A 433 -18.27 -3.91 7.13
CA LYS A 433 -19.29 -3.29 6.27
C LYS A 433 -19.21 -3.75 4.81
N LYS A 434 -18.02 -3.74 4.21
CA LYS A 434 -17.83 -3.88 2.76
C LYS A 434 -17.42 -5.29 2.31
N GLY A 435 -17.10 -6.19 3.25
CA GLY A 435 -16.78 -7.58 2.96
C GLY A 435 -15.61 -7.72 1.98
N LYS A 436 -15.87 -8.31 0.80
CA LYS A 436 -14.82 -8.53 -0.22
C LYS A 436 -14.26 -7.24 -0.85
N PHE A 437 -14.99 -6.14 -0.77
CA PHE A 437 -14.59 -4.82 -1.30
C PHE A 437 -13.71 -4.02 -0.34
N ALA A 438 -13.25 -4.64 0.75
CA ALA A 438 -12.31 -4.05 1.67
C ALA A 438 -11.14 -4.99 1.91
N ALA A 439 -9.93 -4.41 1.95
CA ALA A 439 -8.73 -5.15 2.32
C ALA A 439 -8.88 -5.78 3.72
N THR A 440 -8.24 -6.93 3.91
CA THR A 440 -8.09 -7.52 5.24
C THR A 440 -7.40 -6.51 6.17
N PRO A 441 -7.85 -6.34 7.42
CA PRO A 441 -7.17 -5.49 8.40
C PRO A 441 -5.67 -5.77 8.47
N GLY A 442 -4.87 -4.70 8.49
CA GLY A 442 -3.40 -4.77 8.43
C GLY A 442 -2.80 -5.00 7.03
N ARG A 443 -3.63 -5.00 5.97
CA ARG A 443 -3.16 -5.19 4.57
C ARG A 443 -3.62 -4.09 3.60
N SER A 444 -4.13 -2.96 4.11
CA SER A 444 -4.61 -1.86 3.27
C SER A 444 -3.50 -0.82 3.01
N ASN A 445 -3.34 -0.36 1.77
CA ASN A 445 -2.40 0.73 1.47
C ASN A 445 -2.80 2.07 2.15
N HIS A 446 -4.07 2.26 2.50
CA HIS A 446 -4.50 3.37 3.37
C HIS A 446 -3.85 3.30 4.75
N GLY A 447 -3.67 2.09 5.30
CA GLY A 447 -3.00 1.90 6.59
C GLY A 447 -1.50 2.17 6.56
N LEU A 448 -0.89 2.22 5.37
CA LEU A 448 0.50 2.67 5.19
C LEU A 448 0.59 4.18 4.92
N GLY A 449 -0.56 4.88 4.80
CA GLY A 449 -0.58 6.27 4.35
C GLY A 449 -0.08 6.43 2.91
N MET A 450 -0.25 5.41 2.07
CA MET A 450 0.22 5.34 0.69
C MET A 450 -0.92 5.28 -0.33
N ALA A 451 -2.18 5.43 0.09
CA ALA A 451 -3.32 5.45 -0.80
C ALA A 451 -4.29 6.60 -0.47
N VAL A 452 -5.07 6.98 -1.47
CA VAL A 452 -6.15 7.96 -1.38
C VAL A 452 -7.37 7.47 -2.15
N ASP A 453 -8.55 7.72 -1.59
CA ASP A 453 -9.84 7.61 -2.27
C ASP A 453 -10.32 9.02 -2.61
N LEU A 454 -10.53 9.28 -3.90
CA LEU A 454 -10.75 10.63 -4.44
C LEU A 454 -12.18 10.84 -4.93
N CYS A 455 -12.65 12.08 -4.85
CA CYS A 455 -13.99 12.50 -5.25
C CYS A 455 -13.96 13.59 -6.35
N GLY A 456 -15.07 14.31 -6.57
CA GLY A 456 -15.10 15.45 -7.49
C GLY A 456 -15.08 15.08 -8.97
N GLY A 457 -15.50 13.86 -9.31
CA GLY A 457 -15.49 13.30 -10.67
C GLY A 457 -14.48 12.16 -10.82
N ILE A 458 -13.40 12.19 -10.04
CA ILE A 458 -12.34 11.16 -10.08
C ILE A 458 -12.88 9.76 -9.74
N GLN A 459 -13.95 9.67 -8.94
CA GLN A 459 -14.64 8.43 -8.58
C GLN A 459 -15.50 7.80 -9.70
N SER A 460 -15.40 8.29 -10.93
CA SER A 460 -16.17 7.79 -12.08
C SER A 460 -15.23 7.57 -13.25
N PHE A 461 -15.15 6.33 -13.77
CA PHE A 461 -14.41 6.06 -15.00
C PHE A 461 -14.97 6.94 -16.13
N GLY A 462 -14.07 7.54 -16.91
CA GLY A 462 -14.45 8.40 -18.04
C GLY A 462 -14.81 9.84 -17.71
N ASP A 463 -15.01 10.20 -16.43
CA ASP A 463 -15.13 11.61 -16.05
C ASP A 463 -13.83 12.34 -16.42
N PRO A 464 -13.90 13.59 -16.90
CA PRO A 464 -12.71 14.36 -17.19
C PRO A 464 -11.70 14.29 -16.05
N ALA A 465 -12.14 14.47 -14.79
CA ALA A 465 -11.28 14.44 -13.61
C ALA A 465 -10.53 13.12 -13.42
N HIS A 466 -11.22 11.99 -13.63
CA HIS A 466 -10.57 10.68 -13.61
C HIS A 466 -9.54 10.55 -14.74
N LEU A 467 -9.87 11.00 -15.96
CA LEU A 467 -8.95 10.92 -17.10
C LEU A 467 -7.70 11.78 -16.91
N TRP A 468 -7.81 12.94 -16.25
CA TRP A 468 -6.64 13.73 -15.86
C TRP A 468 -5.77 13.02 -14.85
N MET A 469 -6.36 12.32 -13.87
CA MET A 469 -5.57 11.51 -12.94
C MET A 469 -4.83 10.40 -13.69
N LYS A 470 -5.50 9.70 -14.62
CA LYS A 470 -4.86 8.66 -15.45
C LYS A 470 -3.68 9.23 -16.24
N GLN A 471 -3.80 10.48 -16.68
CA GLN A 471 -2.78 11.16 -17.46
C GLN A 471 -1.64 11.71 -16.58
N ASN A 472 -1.94 12.36 -15.46
CA ASN A 472 -0.99 13.22 -14.75
C ASN A 472 -0.49 12.62 -13.44
N ALA A 473 -1.27 11.76 -12.77
CA ALA A 473 -0.88 11.18 -11.49
C ALA A 473 0.47 10.42 -11.53
N PRO A 474 0.83 9.70 -12.62
CA PRO A 474 2.13 9.04 -12.70
C PRO A 474 3.33 10.00 -12.64
N LEU A 475 3.17 11.25 -13.06
CA LEU A 475 4.20 12.28 -12.95
C LEU A 475 4.53 12.64 -11.48
N TYR A 476 3.63 12.28 -10.56
CA TYR A 476 3.75 12.49 -9.12
C TYR A 476 3.97 11.20 -8.35
N GLY A 477 4.21 10.08 -9.05
CA GLY A 477 4.39 8.77 -8.44
C GLY A 477 3.09 8.12 -7.95
N PHE A 478 1.93 8.68 -8.30
CA PHE A 478 0.63 8.08 -8.05
C PHE A 478 0.18 7.24 -9.25
N PHE A 479 -0.48 6.12 -8.99
CA PHE A 479 -0.99 5.24 -10.03
C PHE A 479 -2.36 4.68 -9.66
N HIS A 480 -3.13 4.31 -10.68
CA HIS A 480 -4.37 3.57 -10.54
C HIS A 480 -4.07 2.07 -10.66
N PRO A 481 -4.27 1.25 -9.62
CA PRO A 481 -3.92 -0.16 -9.68
C PRO A 481 -4.73 -0.89 -10.76
N SER A 482 -4.06 -1.65 -11.62
CA SER A 482 -4.72 -2.34 -12.75
C SER A 482 -5.82 -3.30 -12.31
N TYR A 483 -5.65 -3.94 -11.15
CA TYR A 483 -6.64 -4.83 -10.54
C TYR A 483 -7.88 -4.11 -9.97
N LEU A 484 -7.91 -2.77 -9.97
CA LEU A 484 -9.07 -1.93 -9.65
C LEU A 484 -9.64 -1.24 -10.89
N GLY A 485 -9.15 -1.62 -12.07
CA GLY A 485 -9.58 -1.10 -13.36
C GLY A 485 -11.05 -1.38 -13.70
N PRO A 486 -11.57 -0.78 -14.78
CA PRO A 486 -12.97 -0.90 -15.18
C PRO A 486 -13.37 -2.35 -15.54
N ASN A 487 -12.42 -3.20 -15.92
CA ASN A 487 -12.68 -4.61 -16.22
C ASN A 487 -12.46 -5.54 -15.01
N SER A 488 -12.28 -4.98 -13.81
CA SER A 488 -12.07 -5.75 -12.58
C SER A 488 -13.39 -6.21 -11.95
N SER A 489 -13.30 -7.26 -11.12
CA SER A 489 -14.37 -7.69 -10.21
C SER A 489 -14.58 -6.76 -9.01
N THR A 490 -13.63 -5.87 -8.74
CA THR A 490 -13.67 -4.84 -7.69
C THR A 490 -13.23 -3.48 -8.28
N PRO A 491 -14.03 -2.89 -9.17
CA PRO A 491 -13.68 -1.65 -9.86
C PRO A 491 -13.75 -0.46 -8.90
N GLU A 492 -12.63 0.25 -8.72
CA GLU A 492 -12.49 1.39 -7.80
C GLU A 492 -11.80 2.56 -8.51
N PRO A 493 -12.53 3.38 -9.28
CA PRO A 493 -11.96 4.54 -10.00
C PRO A 493 -11.44 5.63 -9.05
N TRP A 494 -11.95 5.66 -7.82
CA TRP A 494 -11.55 6.60 -6.78
C TRP A 494 -10.20 6.26 -6.14
N HIS A 495 -9.75 5.01 -6.18
CA HIS A 495 -8.60 4.53 -5.40
C HIS A 495 -7.27 4.72 -6.12
N TRP A 496 -6.35 5.50 -5.56
CA TRP A 496 -5.02 5.74 -6.12
C TRP A 496 -3.94 5.45 -5.10
N GLU A 497 -2.86 4.81 -5.56
CA GLU A 497 -1.73 4.41 -4.72
C GLU A 497 -0.48 5.20 -5.08
N PHE A 498 0.36 5.49 -4.08
CA PHE A 498 1.66 6.12 -4.25
C PHE A 498 2.76 5.07 -4.27
N ALA A 499 3.63 5.09 -5.29
CA ALA A 499 4.64 4.05 -5.46
C ALA A 499 5.96 4.31 -4.72
N GLY A 500 6.28 5.56 -4.34
CA GLY A 500 7.54 5.90 -3.64
C GLY A 500 8.66 6.43 -4.53
#